data_AF-A0A917PZA8-F1
#
_entry.id   AF-A0A917PZA8-F1
#
_cell.length_a   1.000
_cell.length_b   1.000
_cell.length_c   1.000
_cell.angle_alpha   90.00
_cell.angle_beta   90.00
_cell.angle_gamma   90.00
#
_symmetry.space_group_name_H-M   'P 1'
#
loop_
_entity.id
_entity.type
_entity.pdbx_description
1 polymer ?
#
loop_
_entity_poly.entity_id
_entity_poly.type
_entity_poly.pdbx_seq_one_letter_code
_entity_poly.pdbx_strand_id
1 'polypeptide(L)' 'MTTKRVLIEDWDGDGGIRIPDELLQEMGVDVGDSLYLIEEYIGNSPCLVLSKTPRMPDHVDELVDQLGGLAKEQ' A
#
# COMPACT_ATOMS: atom_id res chain seq x y z
N MET A 1 11.56 -7.61 12.76
CA MET A 1 11.23 -6.93 11.49
C MET A 1 12.47 -7.02 10.62
N THR A 2 12.44 -7.88 9.60
CA THR A 2 13.59 -8.11 8.72
C THR A 2 13.46 -7.14 7.55
N THR A 3 14.35 -6.17 7.42
CA THR A 3 14.32 -5.23 6.29
C THR A 3 15.09 -5.81 5.12
N LYS A 4 14.40 -6.06 3.99
CA LYS A 4 15.05 -6.45 2.72
C LYS A 4 15.03 -5.27 1.76
N ARG A 5 16.19 -4.96 1.17
CA ARG A 5 16.28 -4.01 0.06
C ARG A 5 15.86 -4.73 -1.21
N VAL A 6 14.88 -4.18 -1.90
CA VAL A 6 14.43 -4.65 -3.21
C VAL A 6 14.78 -3.59 -4.25
N LEU A 7 15.02 -4.03 -5.48
CA LEU A 7 15.23 -3.15 -6.63
C LEU A 7 13.93 -3.04 -7.42
N ILE A 8 13.66 -1.84 -7.93
CA ILE A 8 12.62 -1.64 -8.94
C ILE A 8 13.28 -1.92 -10.29
N GLU A 9 12.76 -2.89 -11.02
CA GLU A 9 13.25 -3.30 -12.33
C GLU A 9 12.24 -2.88 -13.41
N ASP A 10 12.72 -2.75 -14.65
CA ASP A 10 11.85 -2.56 -15.81
C ASP A 10 11.34 -3.91 -16.30
N TRP A 11 10.02 -4.09 -16.29
CA TRP A 11 9.31 -5.26 -16.78
C TRP A 11 8.42 -4.81 -17.95
N ASP A 12 8.93 -4.94 -19.17
CA ASP A 12 8.23 -4.58 -20.41
C ASP A 12 7.64 -3.16 -20.41
N GLY A 13 8.37 -2.21 -19.82
CA GLY A 13 7.96 -0.80 -19.73
C GLY A 13 7.20 -0.43 -18.45
N ASP A 14 6.89 -1.40 -17.58
CA ASP A 14 6.33 -1.17 -16.26
C ASP A 14 7.35 -1.42 -15.15
N GLY A 15 7.29 -0.62 -14.08
CA GLY A 15 8.15 -0.81 -12.90
C GLY A 15 7.71 -2.02 -12.08
N GLY A 16 8.51 -3.08 -12.07
CA GLY A 16 8.31 -4.29 -11.28
C GLY A 16 9.10 -4.27 -9.97
N ILE A 17 8.46 -4.65 -8.86
CA ILE A 17 9.14 -4.89 -7.59
C ILE A 17 9.21 -6.40 -7.36
N ARG A 18 10.42 -6.95 -7.23
CA ARG A 18 10.61 -8.35 -6.84
C ARG A 18 10.31 -8.53 -5.35
N ILE A 19 9.22 -9.23 -5.05
CA ILE A 19 8.88 -9.63 -3.70
C ILE A 19 9.50 -11.02 -3.43
N PRO A 20 10.26 -11.20 -2.33
CA PRO A 20 10.81 -12.50 -1.98
C PRO A 20 9.71 -13.54 -1.75
N ASP A 21 9.91 -14.78 -2.22
CA ASP A 21 8.94 -15.86 -2.07
C ASP A 21 8.59 -16.16 -0.61
N GLU A 22 9.54 -15.99 0.30
CA GLU A 22 9.32 -16.11 1.75
C GLU A 22 8.19 -15.17 2.21
N LEU A 23 8.19 -13.93 1.74
CA LEU A 23 7.17 -12.94 2.12
C LEU A 23 5.82 -13.24 1.48
N LEU A 24 5.81 -13.70 0.22
CA LEU A 24 4.59 -14.14 -0.45
C LEU A 24 3.93 -15.31 0.29
N GLN A 25 4.74 -16.31 0.69
CA GLN A 25 4.28 -17.45 1.47
C GLN A 25 3.78 -17.06 2.86
N GLU A 26 4.47 -16.17 3.57
CA GLU A 26 4.02 -15.65 4.87
C GLU A 26 2.69 -14.91 4.75
N MET A 27 2.49 -14.16 3.67
CA MET A 27 1.21 -13.51 3.37
C MET A 27 0.14 -14.47 2.84
N GLY A 28 0.51 -15.69 2.44
CA GLY A 28 -0.36 -16.65 1.77
C GLY A 28 -0.92 -16.11 0.47
N VAL A 29 -0.04 -15.59 -0.39
CA VAL A 29 -0.35 -15.06 -1.72
C VAL A 29 0.48 -15.85 -2.74
N ASP A 30 -0.15 -16.28 -3.83
CA ASP A 30 0.49 -17.01 -4.90
C ASP A 30 0.61 -16.18 -6.19
N VAL A 31 1.48 -16.64 -7.11
CA VAL A 31 1.62 -16.01 -8.43
C VAL A 31 0.30 -16.12 -9.19
N GLY A 32 -0.25 -14.97 -9.57
CA GLY A 32 -1.54 -14.86 -10.25
C GLY A 32 -2.65 -14.29 -9.36
N ASP A 33 -2.42 -14.18 -8.05
CA ASP A 33 -3.32 -13.47 -7.15
C ASP A 33 -3.25 -11.95 -7.36
N SER A 34 -4.34 -11.27 -7.03
CA SER A 34 -4.43 -9.81 -7.04
C SER A 34 -4.37 -9.26 -5.64
N LEU A 35 -3.55 -8.23 -5.43
CA LEU A 35 -3.44 -7.49 -4.18
C LEU A 35 -3.80 -6.02 -4.39
N TYR A 36 -4.18 -5.37 -3.29
CA TYR A 36 -4.35 -3.92 -3.24
C TYR A 36 -3.03 -3.27 -2.83
N LEU A 37 -2.62 -2.25 -3.60
CA LEU A 37 -1.51 -1.36 -3.27
C LEU A 37 -2.10 -0.07 -2.71
N ILE A 38 -1.72 0.27 -1.48
CA ILE A 38 -2.25 1.41 -0.73
C ILE A 38 -1.08 2.33 -0.37
N GLU A 39 -1.23 3.63 -0.60
CA GLU A 39 -0.31 4.64 -0.08
C GLU A 39 -0.74 5.02 1.33
N GLU A 40 0.12 4.81 2.32
CA GLU A 40 -0.16 5.05 3.73
C GLU A 40 0.99 5.78 4.41
N TYR A 41 0.69 6.65 5.37
CA TYR A 41 1.70 7.34 6.16
C TYR A 41 2.00 6.55 7.44
N ILE A 42 3.18 5.93 7.51
CA ILE A 42 3.68 5.32 8.74
C ILE A 42 4.51 6.36 9.49
N GLY A 43 3.89 7.01 10.47
CA GLY A 43 4.48 8.17 11.14
C GLY A 43 4.53 9.38 10.20
N ASN A 44 5.74 9.83 9.84
CA ASN A 44 5.93 10.99 8.96
C ASN A 44 6.54 10.61 7.60
N SER A 45 6.42 9.34 7.19
CA SER A 45 6.99 8.86 5.93
C SER A 45 5.93 8.14 5.10
N PRO A 46 5.77 8.51 3.80
CA PRO A 46 4.87 7.80 2.90
C PRO A 46 5.43 6.40 2.64
N CYS A 47 4.57 5.40 2.78
CA CYS A 47 4.87 4.00 2.64
C CYS A 47 3.87 3.37 1.66
N LEU A 48 4.35 2.39 0.87
CA LEU A 48 3.48 1.55 0.05
C LEU A 48 3.15 0.29 0.82
N VAL A 49 1.86 0.02 1.01
CA VAL A 49 1.34 -1.11 1.76
C VAL A 49 0.62 -2.05 0.79
N LEU A 50 0.96 -3.34 0.88
CA LEU A 50 0.28 -4.40 0.13
C LEU A 50 -0.73 -5.10 1.04
N SER A 51 -1.97 -5.23 0.56
CA SER A 51 -3.07 -5.82 1.32
C SER A 51 -3.90 -6.78 0.47
N LYS A 52 -4.39 -7.87 1.09
CA LYS A 52 -5.40 -8.76 0.49
C LYS A 52 -6.81 -8.18 0.55
N THR A 53 -7.05 -7.23 1.44
CA THR A 53 -8.34 -6.55 1.58
C THR A 53 -8.25 -5.11 1.09
N PRO A 54 -9.32 -4.58 0.46
CA PRO A 54 -9.34 -3.22 -0.09
C PRO A 54 -9.29 -2.12 0.98
N ARG A 55 -9.58 -2.45 2.24
CA ARG A 55 -9.56 -1.51 3.37
C ARG A 55 -8.83 -2.14 4.55
N MET A 56 -7.94 -1.37 5.15
CA MET A 56 -7.44 -1.62 6.51
C MET A 56 -8.43 -0.97 7.49
N PRO A 57 -9.20 -1.74 8.26
CA PRO A 57 -10.25 -1.20 9.14
C PRO A 57 -9.69 -0.42 10.35
N ASP A 58 -8.39 -0.49 10.63
CA ASP A 58 -7.75 0.19 11.77
C ASP A 58 -7.18 1.59 11.44
N HIS A 59 -7.08 1.95 10.15
CA HIS A 59 -6.82 3.32 9.75
C HIS A 59 -8.17 4.04 9.68
N VAL A 60 -8.62 4.49 10.85
CA VAL A 60 -9.55 5.60 10.95
C VAL A 60 -9.15 6.67 9.94
N ASP A 61 -10.13 7.14 9.18
CA ASP A 61 -10.12 8.45 8.56
C ASP A 61 -9.68 9.51 9.61
N GLU A 62 -8.38 9.72 9.79
CA GLU A 62 -7.83 11.02 10.17
C GLU A 62 -7.85 11.97 8.96
N LEU A 63 -8.75 11.70 8.00
CA LEU A 63 -9.16 12.54 6.89
C LEU A 63 -10.66 12.87 6.96
N VAL A 64 -11.26 12.95 8.16
CA VAL A 64 -12.59 13.57 8.30
C VAL A 64 -12.55 15.11 8.14
N ASP A 65 -11.39 15.79 8.21
CA ASP A 65 -11.39 17.26 8.37
C ASP A 65 -11.10 18.14 7.12
N GLN A 66 -10.69 17.61 5.96
CA GLN A 66 -10.24 18.49 4.86
C GLN A 66 -11.12 18.59 3.60
N LEU A 67 -12.24 17.86 3.50
CA LEU A 67 -13.15 17.99 2.34
C LEU A 67 -14.57 18.49 2.66
N GLY A 68 -14.89 18.72 3.94
CA GLY A 68 -16.18 19.34 4.35
C GLY A 68 -16.11 20.83 4.68
N GLY A 69 -14.92 21.42 4.78
CA GLY A 69 -14.70 22.79 5.25
C GLY A 69 -14.73 23.89 4.18
N LEU A 70 -14.91 23.55 2.90
CA LEU A 70 -14.88 24.53 1.81
C LEU A 70 -16.10 24.35 0.90
N ALA A 71 -16.93 25.38 0.87
CA ALA A 71 -18.03 25.63 -0.06
C ALA A 71 -19.40 24.98 0.26
N LYS A 72 -20.09 25.54 1.26
CA LYS A 72 -21.30 26.35 0.97
C LYS A 72 -21.38 27.54 1.91
N GLU A 73 -20.80 28.64 1.45
CA GLU A 73 -21.18 29.99 1.88
C GLU A 73 -22.66 30.24 1.56
N GLN A 74 -23.37 30.72 2.59
CA GLN A 74 -24.56 31.59 2.65
C GLN A 74 -25.51 31.65 1.45
#